data_AF-A0A377JLE6-F1
#
_entry.id   AF-A0A377JLE6-F1
#
_cell.length_a   1.000
_cell.length_b   1.000
_cell.length_c   1.000
_cell.angle_alpha   90.00
_cell.angle_beta   90.00
_cell.angle_gamma   90.00
#
_symmetry.space_group_name_H-M   'P 1'
#
loop_
_entity.id
_entity.type
_entity.pdbx_description
1 polymer ?
#
loop_
_entity_poly.entity_id
_entity_poly.type
_entity_poly.pdbx_seq_one_letter_code
_entity_poly.pdbx_strand_id
1 'polypeptide(L)' 'MVGSFIINKRLESAKHNYRAIGGASPLPAHTFALCKQLEKLDSSAIFTYAMRYTPPFAYDVLLFMRAKGR' A
#
# COMPACT_ATOMS: atom_id res chain seq x y z
N MET A 1 -7.30 -5.87 -22.65
CA MET A 1 -6.95 -7.25 -23.08
C MET A 1 -5.45 -7.53 -22.98
N VAL A 2 -4.58 -6.70 -23.58
CA VAL A 2 -3.10 -6.89 -23.52
C VAL A 2 -2.56 -6.83 -22.08
N GLY A 3 -3.02 -5.88 -21.26
CA GLY A 3 -2.58 -5.76 -19.86
C GLY A 3 -2.85 -7.03 -19.05
N SER A 4 -4.06 -7.58 -19.12
CA SER A 4 -4.44 -8.83 -18.46
C SER A 4 -3.58 -10.01 -18.93
N PHE A 5 -3.27 -10.08 -20.23
CA PHE A 5 -2.39 -11.10 -20.78
C PHE A 5 -0.97 -11.01 -20.20
N ILE A 6 -0.40 -9.80 -20.12
CA ILE A 6 0.93 -9.58 -19.52
C ILE A 6 0.92 -9.94 -18.02
N ILE A 7 -0.11 -9.53 -17.28
CA ILE A 7 -0.26 -9.83 -15.85
C ILE A 7 -0.29 -11.33 -15.63
N ASN A 8 -1.13 -12.07 -16.37
CA ASN A 8 -1.25 -13.52 -16.24
C ASN A 8 0.08 -14.22 -16.52
N LYS A 9 0.82 -13.79 -17.55
CA LYS A 9 2.16 -14.34 -17.86
C LYS A 9 3.18 -14.10 -16.76
N ARG A 10 3.10 -12.97 -16.05
CA ARG A 10 4.06 -12.59 -15.00
C ARG A 10 3.66 -13.06 -13.60
N LEU A 11 2.41 -13.49 -13.42
CA LEU A 11 1.81 -13.75 -12.11
C LEU A 11 2.59 -14.80 -11.30
N GLU A 12 2.90 -15.94 -11.88
CA GLU A 12 3.57 -17.03 -11.15
C GLU A 12 5.02 -16.70 -10.80
N SER A 13 5.74 -15.99 -11.67
CA SER A 13 7.07 -15.48 -11.38
C SER A 13 7.04 -14.47 -10.23
N ALA A 14 6.09 -13.53 -10.24
CA ALA A 14 5.94 -12.56 -9.15
C ALA A 14 5.60 -13.26 -7.82
N LYS A 15 4.70 -14.25 -7.82
CA LYS A 15 4.38 -15.04 -6.62
C LYS A 15 5.60 -15.82 -6.10
N HIS A 16 6.41 -16.41 -6.98
CA HIS A 16 7.63 -17.10 -6.59
C HIS A 16 8.60 -16.15 -5.88
N ASN A 17 8.83 -14.97 -6.45
CA ASN A 17 9.69 -13.95 -5.85
C ASN A 17 9.17 -13.51 -4.47
N TYR A 18 7.86 -13.26 -4.33
CA TYR A 18 7.28 -12.90 -3.05
C TYR A 18 7.41 -14.03 -2.02
N ARG A 19 7.19 -15.29 -2.40
CA ARG A 19 7.43 -16.44 -1.50
C ARG A 19 8.88 -16.51 -1.01
N ALA A 20 9.85 -16.23 -1.87
CA ALA A 20 11.26 -16.24 -1.51
C ALA A 20 11.64 -15.17 -0.47
N ILE A 21 10.86 -14.10 -0.34
CA ILE A 21 11.09 -13.00 0.62
C ILE A 21 10.11 -13.00 1.81
N GLY A 22 9.43 -14.12 2.08
CA GLY A 22 8.51 -14.26 3.21
C GLY A 22 7.02 -14.09 2.86
N GLY A 23 6.67 -14.12 1.58
CA GLY A 23 5.30 -14.23 1.08
C GLY A 23 4.60 -12.90 0.76
N ALA A 24 5.18 -11.76 1.12
CA ALA A 24 4.57 -10.44 0.90
C ALA A 24 5.63 -9.34 0.70
N SER A 25 5.20 -8.20 0.16
CA SER A 25 6.02 -7.00 0.15
C SER A 25 6.14 -6.46 1.57
N PRO A 26 7.34 -6.11 2.06
CA PRO A 26 7.49 -5.45 3.36
C PRO A 26 7.10 -3.96 3.30
N LEU A 27 6.91 -3.41 2.10
CA LEU A 27 6.65 -1.98 1.89
C LEU A 27 5.41 -1.47 2.67
N PRO A 28 4.22 -2.10 2.61
CA PRO A 28 3.07 -1.59 3.37
C PRO A 28 3.29 -1.58 4.89
N ALA A 29 3.98 -2.60 5.42
CA ALA A 29 4.29 -2.70 6.84
C ALA A 29 5.24 -1.57 7.28
N HIS A 30 6.31 -1.33 6.51
CA HIS A 30 7.24 -0.25 6.80
C HIS A 30 6.60 1.13 6.65
N THR A 31 5.81 1.37 5.60
CA THR A 31 5.11 2.64 5.40
C THR A 31 4.12 2.90 6.54
N PHE A 32 3.36 1.90 6.98
CA PHE A 32 2.48 2.03 8.14
C PHE A 32 3.26 2.35 9.42
N ALA A 33 4.35 1.63 9.68
CA ALA A 33 5.20 1.88 10.84
C ALA A 33 5.76 3.31 10.84
N LEU A 34 6.16 3.82 9.67
CA LEU A 34 6.59 5.21 9.51
C LEU A 34 5.47 6.20 9.83
N CYS A 35 4.26 6.01 9.30
CA CYS A 35 3.10 6.85 9.66
C CYS A 35 2.89 6.87 11.18
N LYS A 36 3.04 5.74 11.87
CA LYS A 36 2.94 5.67 13.34
C LYS A 36 4.04 6.40 14.08
N GLN A 37 5.25 6.48 13.53
CA GLN A 37 6.30 7.31 14.13
C GLN A 37 6.00 8.80 13.91
N LEU A 38 5.50 9.19 12.74
CA LEU A 38 5.11 10.57 12.45
C LEU A 38 3.96 11.03 13.34
N GLU A 39 2.95 10.19 13.58
CA GLU A 39 1.85 10.48 14.54
C GLU A 39 2.35 10.71 15.98
N LYS A 40 3.45 10.06 16.39
CA LYS A 40 4.07 10.31 17.71
C LYS A 40 4.80 11.65 17.76
N LEU A 41 5.35 12.10 16.63
CA LEU A 41 6.06 13.37 16.52
C LEU A 41 5.10 14.56 16.39
N ASP A 42 3.98 14.38 15.71
CA ASP A 42 2.93 15.38 15.54
C ASP A 42 1.55 14.72 15.62
N SER A 43 0.88 14.91 16.76
CA SER A 43 -0.48 14.40 16.98
C SER A 43 -1.58 15.29 16.38
N SER A 44 -1.22 16.47 15.84
CA SER A 44 -2.18 17.40 15.22
C SER A 44 -2.50 17.03 13.77
N ALA A 45 -1.67 16.20 13.13
CA ALA A 45 -1.84 15.74 11.75
C ALA A 45 -2.30 14.26 11.68
N ILE A 46 -2.96 13.91 10.58
CA ILE A 46 -3.29 12.51 10.26
C ILE A 46 -2.28 12.02 9.23
N PHE A 47 -1.44 11.06 9.60
CA PHE A 47 -0.51 10.42 8.69
C PHE A 47 -1.09 9.11 8.16
N THR A 48 -1.23 9.04 6.84
CA THR A 48 -1.66 7.84 6.13
C THR A 48 -0.91 7.76 4.80
N TYR A 49 -1.08 6.66 4.07
CA TYR A 49 -0.42 6.45 2.79
C TYR A 49 -1.39 5.91 1.75
N ALA A 50 -1.11 6.19 0.49
CA ALA A 50 -1.84 5.68 -0.66
C ALA A 50 -0.90 4.98 -1.62
N MET A 51 -1.36 3.88 -2.18
CA MET A 51 -0.62 3.02 -3.10
C MET A 51 -1.29 3.03 -4.48
N ARG A 52 -0.49 2.95 -5.54
CA ARG A 52 -1.01 3.01 -6.91
C ARG A 52 -1.52 1.66 -7.43
N TYR A 53 -0.88 0.56 -7.02
CA TYR A 53 -1.08 -0.77 -7.61
C TYR A 53 -1.49 -1.85 -6.59
N THR A 54 -1.46 -1.54 -5.30
CA THR A 54 -1.96 -2.39 -4.21
C THR A 54 -2.82 -1.52 -3.29
N PRO A 55 -3.74 -2.09 -2.50
CA PRO A 55 -4.42 -1.33 -1.45
C PRO A 55 -3.43 -0.78 -0.39
N PRO A 56 -3.78 0.29 0.34
CA PRO A 56 -4.97 1.13 0.14
C PRO A 56 -4.79 2.07 -1.07
N PHE A 57 -5.79 2.15 -1.96
CA PHE A 57 -5.67 3.00 -3.15
C PHE A 57 -5.94 4.47 -2.82
N ALA A 58 -5.46 5.36 -3.68
CA ALA A 58 -5.60 6.82 -3.48
C ALA A 58 -7.05 7.27 -3.25
N TYR A 59 -8.02 6.68 -3.97
CA TYR A 59 -9.43 7.02 -3.78
C TYR A 59 -9.97 6.51 -2.43
N ASP A 60 -9.58 5.31 -1.99
CA ASP A 60 -9.98 4.78 -0.68
C ASP A 60 -9.45 5.68 0.45
N VAL A 61 -8.19 6.10 0.31
CA VAL A 61 -7.52 6.98 1.27
C VAL A 61 -8.14 8.37 1.26
N LEU A 62 -8.47 8.92 0.09
CA LEU A 62 -9.17 10.20 -0.02
C LEU A 62 -10.54 10.15 0.67
N LEU A 63 -11.31 9.09 0.48
CA LEU A 63 -12.60 8.91 1.16
C LEU A 63 -12.42 8.79 2.68
N PHE A 64 -11.42 8.05 3.12
CA PHE A 64 -11.04 7.96 4.53
C PHE A 64 -10.70 9.33 5.12
N MET A 65 -9.89 10.14 4.42
CA MET A 65 -9.48 11.48 4.86
C MET A 65 -10.68 12.43 4.98
N ARG A 66 -11.56 12.43 3.96
CA ARG A 66 -12.81 13.21 4.00
C ARG A 66 -13.69 12.85 5.19
N ALA A 67 -13.84 11.56 5.48
CA ALA A 67 -14.60 11.09 6.64
C ALA A 67 -13.99 11.50 7.99
N LYS A 68 -12.69 11.82 8.02
CA LYS A 68 -11.96 12.37 9.18
C LYS A 68 -11.95 13.90 9.23
N GLY A 69 -12.65 14.58 8.32
CA GLY A 69 -12.69 16.04 8.26
C GLY A 69 -11.39 16.67 7.76
N ARG A 70 -10.63 15.94 6.93
CA ARG A 70 -9.41 16.41 6.26
C ARG A 70 -9.59 16.52 4.75
#